data_AF-A0A4P9YZM2-F1
#
_entry.id   AF-A0A4P9YZM2-F1
#
_cell.length_a   1.000
_cell.length_b   1.000
_cell.length_c   1.000
_cell.angle_alpha   90.00
_cell.angle_beta   90.00
_cell.angle_gamma   90.00
#
_symmetry.space_group_name_H-M   'P 1'
#
loop_
_entity.id
_entity.type
_entity.pdbx_description
1 polymer ?
#
loop_
_entity_poly.entity_id
_entity_poly.type
_entity_poly.pdbx_seq_one_letter_code
_entity_poly.pdbx_strand_id
1 'polypeptide(L)'
;VFPDSLRAFLEDPRMLKTGVNVSGDAGRLNREFSLKTAGLVELGTNARYVLPELESIARPTLARLTSHLLNRSLDKGPVRTSNWERMQLSPEQKEYAATDAYVSYKLYRMLEAR
;
A
#
# COMPACT_ATOMS: atom_id res chain seq x y z
N VAL A 1 8.74 -14.02 -16.82
CA VAL A 1 9.16 -12.70 -17.36
C VAL A 1 8.32 -11.64 -16.68
N PHE A 2 8.93 -10.54 -16.21
CA PHE A 2 8.20 -9.43 -15.60
C PHE A 2 7.78 -8.42 -16.69
N PRO A 3 6.54 -7.90 -16.73
CA PRO A 3 6.09 -7.04 -17.83
C PRO A 3 6.84 -5.70 -17.90
N ASP A 4 7.29 -5.31 -19.10
CA ASP A 4 8.13 -4.10 -19.28
C ASP A 4 7.39 -2.80 -18.95
N SER A 5 6.12 -2.69 -19.30
CA SER A 5 5.30 -1.52 -18.97
C SER A 5 5.14 -1.34 -17.47
N LEU A 6 4.94 -2.44 -16.74
CA LEU A 6 4.85 -2.42 -15.28
C LEU A 6 6.21 -2.10 -14.65
N ARG A 7 7.31 -2.61 -15.20
CA ARG A 7 8.67 -2.25 -14.77
C ARG A 7 8.90 -0.76 -14.90
N ALA A 8 8.64 -0.19 -16.08
CA ALA A 8 8.81 1.23 -16.34
C ALA A 8 8.00 2.08 -15.35
N PHE A 9 6.75 1.70 -15.08
CA PHE A 9 5.92 2.36 -14.07
C PHE A 9 6.53 2.26 -12.65
N LEU A 10 6.96 1.06 -12.24
CA LEU A 10 7.50 0.82 -10.90
C LEU A 10 8.83 1.53 -10.65
N GLU A 11 9.66 1.68 -11.69
CA GLU A 11 10.99 2.29 -11.59
C GLU A 11 10.98 3.83 -11.83
N ASP A 12 9.87 4.41 -12.32
CA ASP A 12 9.76 5.87 -12.52
C ASP A 12 9.56 6.61 -11.17
N PRO A 13 10.49 7.49 -10.73
CA PRO A 13 10.36 8.23 -9.48
C PRO A 13 9.26 9.29 -9.48
N ARG A 14 8.78 9.71 -10.66
CA ARG A 14 7.69 10.70 -10.79
C ARG A 14 6.32 10.07 -10.53
N MET A 15 6.23 8.74 -10.64
CA MET A 15 5.03 7.98 -10.34
C MET A 15 5.11 7.51 -8.89
N LEU A 16 4.27 8.04 -8.01
CA LEU A 16 4.30 7.70 -6.60
C LEU A 16 3.61 6.37 -6.31
N LYS A 17 4.23 5.55 -5.46
CA LYS A 17 3.72 4.25 -4.98
C LYS A 17 3.48 4.37 -3.50
N THR A 18 2.22 4.51 -3.13
CA THR A 18 1.80 4.72 -1.75
C THR A 18 1.49 3.38 -1.10
N GLY A 19 1.82 3.23 0.18
CA GLY A 19 1.43 2.04 0.93
C GLY A 19 1.90 2.07 2.38
N VAL A 20 1.53 1.05 3.13
CA VAL A 20 2.08 0.78 4.46
C VAL A 20 3.05 -0.38 4.35
N ASN A 21 4.29 -0.19 4.81
CA ASN A 21 5.41 -1.09 4.59
C ASN A 21 5.74 -1.28 3.09
N VAL A 22 5.53 -0.25 2.28
CA VAL A 22 5.73 -0.29 0.82
C VAL A 22 7.22 -0.49 0.46
N SER A 23 8.12 -0.06 1.34
CA SER A 23 9.56 -0.35 1.21
C SER A 23 9.87 -1.84 1.30
N GLY A 24 9.11 -2.58 2.12
CA GLY A 24 9.21 -4.03 2.20
C GLY A 24 8.78 -4.72 0.90
N ASP A 25 7.69 -4.25 0.29
CA ASP A 25 7.21 -4.74 -1.01
C ASP A 25 8.24 -4.46 -2.12
N ALA A 26 8.81 -3.25 -2.13
CA ALA A 26 9.89 -2.89 -3.05
C ALA A 26 11.13 -3.79 -2.88
N GLY A 27 11.53 -4.09 -1.63
CA GLY A 27 12.63 -5.01 -1.34
C GLY A 27 12.37 -6.43 -1.85
N ARG A 28 11.12 -6.91 -1.74
CA ARG A 28 10.70 -8.21 -2.30
C ARG A 28 10.77 -8.19 -3.83
N LEU A 29 10.22 -7.16 -4.47
CA LEU A 29 10.27 -6.98 -5.92
C LEU A 29 11.71 -6.91 -6.45
N ASN A 30 12.62 -6.26 -5.72
CA ASN A 30 14.04 -6.23 -6.06
C ASN A 30 14.65 -7.64 -6.02
N ARG A 31 14.44 -8.38 -4.94
CA ARG A 31 14.99 -9.74 -4.77
C ARG A 31 14.47 -10.73 -5.81
N GLU A 32 13.18 -10.67 -6.14
CA GLU A 32 12.54 -11.65 -7.03
C GLU A 32 12.65 -11.28 -8.52
N PHE A 33 12.69 -9.99 -8.85
CA PHE A 33 12.60 -9.51 -10.25
C PHE A 33 13.67 -8.48 -10.65
N SER A 34 14.64 -8.20 -9.77
CA SER A 34 15.68 -7.19 -9.99
C SER A 34 15.10 -5.81 -10.35
N LEU A 35 13.97 -5.45 -9.72
CA LEU A 35 13.32 -4.16 -9.90
C LEU A 35 13.94 -3.11 -8.98
N LYS A 36 14.19 -1.91 -9.50
CA LYS A 36 14.62 -0.74 -8.72
C LYS A 36 13.42 0.18 -8.49
N THR A 37 12.46 -0.27 -7.70
CA THR A 37 11.23 0.49 -7.45
C THR A 37 11.56 1.86 -6.85
N ALA A 38 11.01 2.91 -7.43
CA ALA A 38 11.22 4.30 -7.03
C ALA A 38 9.89 5.01 -6.75
N GLY A 39 9.94 6.22 -6.16
CA GLY A 39 8.73 7.00 -5.84
C GLY A 39 7.90 6.42 -4.70
N LEU A 40 8.54 5.74 -3.74
CA LEU A 40 7.83 5.12 -2.61
C LEU A 40 7.37 6.17 -1.60
N VAL A 41 6.11 6.07 -1.17
CA VAL A 41 5.53 6.90 -0.11
C VAL A 41 5.06 6.00 1.02
N GLU A 42 5.85 5.97 2.10
CA GLU A 42 5.52 5.22 3.31
C GLU A 42 4.47 5.96 4.13
N LEU A 43 3.21 5.54 4.02
CA LEU A 43 2.06 6.22 4.60
C LEU A 43 2.14 6.33 6.12
N GLY A 44 2.71 5.33 6.79
CA GLY A 44 2.85 5.38 8.25
C GLY A 44 3.75 6.53 8.72
N THR A 45 4.89 6.70 8.05
CA THR A 45 5.83 7.80 8.33
C THR A 45 5.27 9.13 7.88
N ASN A 46 4.70 9.19 6.66
CA ASN A 46 4.10 10.41 6.12
C ASN A 46 2.95 10.92 7.01
N ALA A 47 2.07 10.03 7.48
CA ALA A 47 0.98 10.41 8.37
C ALA A 47 1.47 11.01 9.70
N ARG A 48 2.51 10.45 10.31
CA ARG A 48 3.10 10.98 11.56
C ARG A 48 3.75 12.35 11.36
N TYR A 49 4.36 12.57 10.19
CA TYR A 49 4.98 13.85 9.86
C TYR A 49 3.92 14.95 9.68
N VAL A 50 2.82 14.64 8.99
CA VAL A 50 1.74 15.61 8.72
C VAL A 50 0.86 15.83 9.95
N LEU A 51 0.65 14.80 10.78
CA LEU A 51 -0.25 14.82 11.93
C LEU A 51 0.48 14.28 13.18
N PRO A 52 1.20 15.14 13.92
CA PRO A 52 1.97 14.74 15.10
C PRO A 52 1.13 14.03 16.17
N GLU A 53 -0.18 14.28 16.25
CA GLU A 53 -1.09 13.55 17.15
C GLU A 53 -1.14 12.03 16.88
N LEU A 54 -0.79 11.60 15.67
CA LEU A 54 -0.71 10.19 15.28
C LEU A 54 0.61 9.54 15.69
N GLU A 55 1.56 10.27 16.28
CA GLU A 55 2.81 9.73 16.81
C GLU A 55 2.55 8.65 17.89
N SER A 56 1.46 8.81 18.66
CA SER A 56 0.97 7.84 19.64
C SER A 56 0.56 6.48 19.04
N ILE A 57 0.29 6.42 17.73
CA ILE A 57 -0.03 5.17 17.05
C ILE A 57 1.27 4.38 16.85
N ALA A 58 1.58 3.51 17.81
CA ALA A 58 2.80 2.70 17.83
C ALA A 58 3.01 1.89 16.53
N ARG A 59 1.93 1.44 15.88
CA ARG A 59 1.96 0.69 14.61
C ARG A 59 0.90 1.22 13.64
N PRO A 60 1.27 2.08 12.67
CA PRO A 60 0.35 2.59 11.66
C PRO A 60 0.09 1.49 10.63
N THR A 61 -1.03 0.79 10.79
CA THR A 61 -1.51 -0.16 9.77
C THR A 61 -2.41 0.56 8.79
N LEU A 62 -2.58 0.03 7.57
CA LEU A 62 -3.50 0.60 6.58
C LEU A 62 -4.91 0.75 7.18
N ALA A 63 -5.40 -0.27 7.90
CA ALA A 63 -6.70 -0.25 8.55
C ALA A 63 -6.82 0.83 9.64
N ARG A 64 -5.79 1.02 10.48
CA ARG A 64 -5.78 2.09 11.50
C ARG A 64 -5.78 3.47 10.87
N LEU A 65 -4.90 3.70 9.89
CA LEU A 65 -4.86 4.97 9.16
C LEU A 65 -6.20 5.26 8.47
N THR A 66 -6.82 4.24 7.87
CA THR A 66 -8.16 4.36 7.25
C THR A 66 -9.21 4.78 8.28
N SER A 67 -9.20 4.15 9.46
CA SER A 67 -10.14 4.49 10.53
C SER A 67 -9.93 5.91 11.05
N HIS A 68 -8.69 6.33 11.28
CA HIS A 68 -8.39 7.65 11.84
C HIS A 68 -8.58 8.79 10.83
N LEU A 69 -8.15 8.59 9.58
CA LEU A 69 -8.08 9.67 8.59
C LEU A 69 -9.30 9.73 7.68
N LEU A 70 -9.91 8.59 7.38
CA LEU A 70 -11.06 8.52 6.47
C LEU A 70 -12.38 8.25 7.21
N ASN A 71 -12.34 7.99 8.51
CA ASN A 71 -13.50 7.56 9.32
C ASN A 71 -14.22 6.35 8.69
N ARG A 72 -13.44 5.40 8.16
CA ARG A 72 -13.92 4.16 7.53
C ARG A 72 -13.21 2.96 8.14
N SER A 73 -13.90 1.82 8.21
CA SER A 73 -13.27 0.55 8.55
C SER A 73 -12.75 -0.13 7.29
N LEU A 74 -11.63 -0.85 7.44
CA LEU A 74 -11.08 -1.70 6.39
C LEU A 74 -11.04 -3.12 6.92
N ASP A 75 -12.05 -3.92 6.56
CA ASP A 75 -12.10 -5.32 6.96
C ASP A 75 -11.07 -6.11 6.15
N LYS A 76 -10.12 -6.71 6.86
CA LYS A 76 -9.08 -7.54 6.24
C LYS A 76 -9.54 -9.00 6.09
N GLY A 77 -10.51 -9.42 6.89
CA GLY A 77 -11.11 -10.75 6.86
C GLY A 77 -10.11 -11.93 6.82
N PRO A 78 -10.60 -13.15 6.52
CA PRO A 78 -9.77 -14.32 6.27
C PRO A 78 -9.07 -14.26 4.89
N VAL A 79 -9.52 -13.38 3.99
CA VAL A 79 -8.99 -13.24 2.63
C VAL A 79 -7.48 -12.99 2.64
N ARG A 80 -7.00 -12.17 3.58
CA ARG A 80 -5.57 -11.86 3.73
C ARG A 80 -4.69 -13.11 3.86
N THR A 81 -5.17 -14.15 4.54
CA THR A 81 -4.43 -15.41 4.79
C THR A 81 -4.98 -16.58 3.97
N SER A 82 -5.77 -16.30 2.94
CA SER A 82 -6.28 -17.31 2.01
C SER A 82 -5.19 -17.83 1.07
N ASN A 83 -5.49 -18.85 0.26
CA ASN A 83 -4.55 -19.37 -0.73
C ASN A 83 -4.41 -18.40 -1.92
N TRP A 84 -3.32 -17.62 -1.93
CA TRP A 84 -2.97 -16.67 -3.01
C TRP A 84 -2.17 -17.31 -4.15
N GLU A 85 -1.77 -18.57 -4.04
CA GLU A 85 -1.00 -19.30 -5.07
C GLU A 85 -1.89 -19.95 -6.13
N ARG A 86 -3.21 -19.91 -5.96
CA ARG A 86 -4.16 -20.46 -6.91
C ARG A 86 -4.14 -19.70 -8.24
N MET A 87 -4.25 -20.43 -9.35
CA MET A 87 -4.24 -19.82 -10.70
C MET A 87 -5.40 -18.84 -10.94
N GLN A 88 -6.58 -19.11 -10.37
CA GLN A 88 -7.76 -18.23 -10.49
C GLN A 88 -8.11 -17.65 -9.12
N LEU A 89 -7.90 -16.34 -8.95
CA LEU A 89 -8.27 -15.63 -7.73
C LEU A 89 -9.79 -15.52 -7.60
N SER A 90 -10.29 -15.64 -6.37
CA SER A 90 -11.71 -15.46 -6.07
C SER A 90 -12.13 -13.98 -6.20
N PRO A 91 -13.44 -13.69 -6.34
CA PRO A 91 -13.96 -12.32 -6.32
C PRO A 91 -13.51 -11.55 -5.08
N GLU A 92 -13.50 -12.19 -3.91
CA GLU A 92 -13.14 -11.57 -2.63
C GLU A 92 -11.64 -11.23 -2.57
N GLN A 93 -10.77 -12.09 -3.11
CA GLN A 93 -9.33 -11.80 -3.22
C GLN A 93 -9.07 -10.58 -4.12
N LYS A 94 -9.77 -10.49 -5.24
CA LYS A 94 -9.67 -9.34 -6.17
C LYS A 94 -10.15 -8.06 -5.52
N GLU A 95 -11.31 -8.11 -4.86
CA GLU A 95 -11.90 -6.96 -4.15
C GLU A 95 -10.99 -6.49 -3.01
N TYR A 96 -10.46 -7.42 -2.22
CA TYR A 96 -9.49 -7.13 -1.16
C TYR A 96 -8.25 -6.41 -1.70
N ALA A 97 -7.63 -6.94 -2.76
CA ALA A 97 -6.44 -6.35 -3.35
C ALA A 97 -6.70 -4.96 -3.96
N ALA A 98 -7.83 -4.80 -4.65
CA ALA A 98 -8.25 -3.53 -5.23
C ALA A 98 -8.54 -2.48 -4.14
N THR A 99 -9.23 -2.87 -3.07
CA THR A 99 -9.54 -2.01 -1.93
C THR A 99 -8.27 -1.53 -1.24
N ASP A 100 -7.30 -2.41 -1.01
CA ASP A 100 -6.01 -2.04 -0.40
C ASP A 100 -5.25 -0.99 -1.23
N ALA A 101 -5.19 -1.18 -2.55
CA ALA A 101 -4.55 -0.23 -3.46
C ALA A 101 -5.29 1.12 -3.48
N TYR A 102 -6.63 1.09 -3.58
CA TYR A 102 -7.43 2.31 -3.63
C TYR A 102 -7.36 3.12 -2.33
N VAL A 103 -7.46 2.45 -1.18
CA VAL A 103 -7.45 3.13 0.12
C VAL A 103 -6.07 3.70 0.44
N SER A 104 -4.98 3.02 0.04
CA SER A 104 -3.63 3.58 0.08
C SER A 104 -3.55 4.92 -0.66
N TYR A 105 -4.08 4.98 -1.88
CA TYR A 105 -4.16 6.22 -2.66
C TYR A 105 -5.00 7.30 -1.96
N LYS A 106 -6.19 6.93 -1.44
CA LYS A 106 -7.05 7.89 -0.73
C LYS A 106 -6.40 8.48 0.51
N LEU A 107 -5.66 7.66 1.27
CA LEU A 107 -4.92 8.11 2.44
C LEU A 107 -3.84 9.13 2.05
N TYR A 108 -3.04 8.82 1.03
CA TYR A 108 -2.05 9.77 0.52
C TYR A 108 -2.71 11.10 0.11
N ARG A 109 -3.80 11.06 -0.65
CA ARG A 109 -4.51 12.28 -1.06
C ARG A 109 -5.07 13.09 0.11
N MET A 110 -5.50 12.42 1.19
CA MET A 110 -5.95 13.10 2.41
C MET A 110 -4.78 13.76 3.16
N LEU A 111 -3.61 13.11 3.18
CA LEU A 111 -2.41 13.65 3.83
C LEU A 111 -1.81 14.83 3.05
N GLU A 112 -1.80 14.77 1.72
CA GLU A 112 -1.32 15.88 0.86
C GLU A 112 -2.20 17.13 0.92
N ALA A 113 -3.46 16.99 1.34
CA ALA A 113 -4.40 18.10 1.43
C ALA A 113 -4.33 18.84 2.77
N ARG A 114 -3.43 18.44 3.68
CA ARG A 114 -3.24 19.01 5.01
C ARG A 114 -1.90 19.73 5.09
#